data_AF-A0A6V8L0V3-F1
#
_entry.id   AF-A0A6V8L0V3-F1
#
_cell.length_a   1.000
_cell.length_b   1.000
_cell.length_c   1.000
_cell.angle_alpha   90.00
_cell.angle_beta   90.00
_cell.angle_gamma   90.00
#
_symmetry.space_group_name_H-M   'P 1'
#
loop_
_entity.id
_entity.type
_entity.pdbx_description
1 polymer ?
#
loop_
_entity_poly.entity_id
_entity_poly.type
_entity_poly.pdbx_seq_one_letter_code
_entity_poly.pdbx_strand_id
1 'polypeptide(L)'
;MITGWDSEPHNLWVDGPAQDAFAALWRTFAARYRGLPPNALSFDLVNEPPALGLRGFTREAHEAVIRRTVAEIRRADPSRPIAIDGLDGGHLAMPELADLRVIHSGRGYQPMSVSHYRASWWPEHEHLPEPEYPVDYDGRRWDAVALREFYQPWRDLAGAGVPVHIGEFGCYDYTPDDVAQRWFTDLLGIFAQERWGYALWEFAGAFGVVGHRRPGARFESRDGWMVDVRLLELLRAHRV
;
A
#
# COMPACT_ATOMS: atom_id res chain seq x y z
N MET A 1 1.38 -17.81 6.73
CA MET A 1 1.81 -16.50 7.18
C MET A 1 2.06 -15.69 5.94
N ILE A 2 1.32 -14.60 5.79
CA ILE A 2 1.43 -13.74 4.62
C ILE A 2 2.44 -12.61 4.89
N THR A 3 2.36 -11.97 6.06
CA THR A 3 3.06 -10.70 6.35
C THR A 3 4.17 -10.74 7.42
N GLY A 4 4.34 -11.83 8.19
CA GLY A 4 5.48 -11.97 9.13
C GLY A 4 5.15 -12.01 10.62
N TRP A 5 3.97 -11.54 11.02
CA TRP A 5 3.72 -11.13 12.43
C TRP A 5 3.11 -12.23 13.32
N ASP A 6 2.28 -13.13 12.78
CA ASP A 6 1.60 -14.19 13.57
C ASP A 6 2.08 -15.61 13.22
N SER A 7 2.19 -16.48 14.23
CA SER A 7 2.57 -17.89 14.02
C SER A 7 1.48 -18.66 13.30
N GLU A 8 1.55 -18.73 11.96
CA GLU A 8 0.72 -19.61 11.16
C GLU A 8 1.41 -20.96 10.88
N PRO A 9 0.65 -22.06 10.74
CA PRO A 9 1.18 -23.40 10.50
C PRO A 9 1.83 -23.56 9.12
N HIS A 10 1.53 -22.65 8.19
CA HIS A 10 2.05 -22.68 6.82
C HIS A 10 2.72 -21.34 6.45
N ASN A 11 3.67 -21.39 5.54
CA ASN A 11 4.34 -20.25 4.92
C ASN A 11 4.08 -20.27 3.41
N LEU A 12 3.31 -19.29 2.90
CA LEU A 12 2.92 -19.20 1.50
C LEU A 12 4.12 -19.25 0.55
N TRP A 13 5.25 -18.69 0.98
CA TRP A 13 6.40 -18.47 0.10
C TRP A 13 7.27 -19.71 -0.10
N VAL A 14 7.11 -20.73 0.75
CA VAL A 14 7.94 -21.95 0.69
C VAL A 14 7.13 -23.24 0.73
N ASP A 15 5.91 -23.24 1.27
CA ASP A 15 5.10 -24.45 1.43
C ASP A 15 4.21 -24.69 0.20
N GLY A 16 4.48 -25.78 -0.53
CA GLY A 16 3.68 -26.20 -1.70
C GLY A 16 2.16 -26.27 -1.43
N PRO A 17 1.70 -26.91 -0.34
CA PRO A 17 0.26 -26.96 -0.03
C PRO A 17 -0.39 -25.58 0.14
N ALA A 18 0.34 -24.61 0.71
CA ALA A 18 -0.17 -23.24 0.86
C ALA A 18 -0.28 -22.53 -0.50
N GLN A 19 0.71 -22.73 -1.38
CA GLN A 19 0.71 -22.19 -2.74
C GLN A 19 -0.42 -22.78 -3.59
N ASP A 20 -0.68 -24.09 -3.44
CA ASP A 20 -1.77 -24.79 -4.10
C ASP A 20 -3.13 -24.23 -3.66
N ALA A 21 -3.32 -24.07 -2.35
CA ALA A 21 -4.53 -23.49 -1.78
C ALA A 21 -4.74 -22.04 -2.25
N PHE A 22 -3.69 -21.22 -2.23
CA PHE A 22 -3.72 -19.83 -2.67
C PHE A 22 -4.12 -19.70 -4.14
N ALA A 23 -3.48 -20.47 -5.03
CA ALA A 23 -3.81 -20.47 -6.45
C ALA A 23 -5.25 -20.99 -6.71
N ALA A 24 -5.68 -22.01 -5.98
CA ALA A 24 -7.04 -22.55 -6.09
C ALA A 24 -8.12 -21.55 -5.62
N LEU A 25 -7.84 -20.79 -4.55
CA LEU A 25 -8.73 -19.74 -4.06
C LEU A 25 -8.94 -18.66 -5.12
N TRP A 26 -7.84 -18.15 -5.69
CA TRP A 26 -7.90 -17.13 -6.73
C TRP A 26 -8.58 -17.60 -8.02
N ARG A 27 -8.32 -18.85 -8.43
CA ARG A 27 -9.05 -19.48 -9.54
C ARG A 27 -10.56 -19.54 -9.26
N THR A 28 -10.96 -19.80 -8.02
CA THR A 28 -12.37 -19.84 -7.62
C THR A 28 -13.04 -18.47 -7.75
N PHE A 29 -12.40 -17.40 -7.30
CA PHE A 29 -12.91 -16.04 -7.49
C PHE A 29 -12.94 -15.63 -8.97
N ALA A 30 -11.90 -15.97 -9.73
CA ALA A 30 -11.86 -15.72 -11.17
C ALA A 30 -13.00 -16.41 -11.91
N ALA A 31 -13.32 -17.67 -11.58
CA ALA A 31 -14.45 -18.38 -12.15
C ALA A 31 -15.80 -17.77 -11.71
N ARG A 32 -15.95 -17.43 -10.43
CA ARG A 32 -17.18 -16.85 -9.87
C ARG A 32 -17.54 -15.51 -10.50
N TYR A 33 -16.55 -14.66 -10.70
CA TYR A 33 -16.73 -13.28 -11.20
C TYR A 33 -16.39 -13.13 -12.69
N ARG A 34 -16.26 -14.26 -13.40
CA ARG A 34 -15.94 -14.27 -14.82
C ARG A 34 -16.94 -13.43 -15.60
N GLY A 35 -16.42 -12.53 -16.44
CA GLY A 35 -17.24 -11.69 -17.31
C GLY A 35 -17.79 -10.41 -16.65
N LEU A 36 -17.55 -10.20 -15.35
CA LEU A 36 -17.75 -8.87 -14.77
C LEU A 36 -16.79 -7.87 -15.42
N PRO A 37 -17.25 -6.66 -15.78
CA PRO A 37 -16.42 -5.66 -16.44
C PRO A 37 -15.09 -5.38 -15.72
N PRO A 38 -13.96 -5.26 -16.43
CA PRO A 38 -12.65 -4.94 -15.84
C PRO A 38 -12.63 -3.64 -15.02
N ASN A 39 -13.46 -2.66 -15.36
CA ASN A 39 -13.55 -1.39 -14.62
C ASN A 39 -14.41 -1.46 -13.35
N ALA A 40 -15.07 -2.58 -13.08
CA ALA A 40 -15.91 -2.77 -11.89
C ALA A 40 -15.24 -3.63 -10.81
N LEU A 41 -14.23 -4.43 -11.17
CA LEU A 41 -13.58 -5.36 -10.26
C LEU A 41 -12.14 -5.64 -10.68
N SER A 42 -11.22 -5.57 -9.73
CA SER A 42 -9.84 -6.04 -9.84
C SER A 42 -9.56 -7.05 -8.72
N PHE A 43 -8.50 -7.83 -8.88
CA PHE A 43 -7.99 -8.71 -7.82
C PHE A 43 -6.62 -8.24 -7.36
N ASP A 44 -6.50 -7.88 -6.09
CA ASP A 44 -5.22 -7.67 -5.43
C ASP A 44 -4.83 -8.95 -4.69
N LEU A 45 -3.71 -9.55 -5.08
CA LEU A 45 -3.48 -10.98 -4.83
C LEU A 45 -3.20 -11.30 -3.37
N VAL A 46 -2.35 -10.51 -2.73
CA VAL A 46 -1.87 -10.77 -1.38
C VAL A 46 -1.29 -9.48 -0.81
N ASN A 47 -1.81 -9.11 0.36
CA ASN A 47 -1.43 -7.87 1.02
C ASN A 47 0.02 -7.90 1.48
N GLU A 48 0.78 -6.88 1.13
CA GLU A 48 2.08 -6.53 1.72
C GLU A 48 3.02 -7.72 2.00
N PRO A 49 3.56 -8.37 0.94
CA PRO A 49 4.60 -9.37 1.11
C PRO A 49 5.74 -8.89 2.05
N PRO A 50 6.36 -9.80 2.80
CA PRO A 50 7.23 -9.44 3.91
C PRO A 50 8.59 -8.88 3.46
N ALA A 51 9.42 -8.50 4.44
CA ALA A 51 10.81 -8.15 4.22
C ALA A 51 11.61 -9.30 3.59
N LEU A 52 12.55 -8.97 2.70
CA LEU A 52 13.45 -9.95 2.10
C LEU A 52 14.27 -10.69 3.16
N GLY A 53 14.41 -12.00 2.98
CA GLY A 53 15.08 -12.89 3.94
C GLY A 53 14.21 -13.35 5.10
N LEU A 54 13.06 -12.68 5.37
CA LEU A 54 12.18 -13.08 6.46
C LEU A 54 11.60 -14.48 6.18
N ARG A 55 11.98 -15.45 7.02
CA ARG A 55 11.50 -16.85 6.95
C ARG A 55 11.61 -17.49 5.56
N GLY A 56 12.69 -17.18 4.83
CA GLY A 56 12.94 -17.72 3.49
C GLY A 56 12.22 -17.00 2.37
N PHE A 57 11.60 -15.84 2.62
CA PHE A 57 11.05 -14.98 1.58
C PHE A 57 12.15 -14.39 0.71
N THR A 58 12.07 -14.62 -0.60
CA THR A 58 12.97 -14.05 -1.60
C THR A 58 12.17 -13.52 -2.79
N ARG A 59 12.81 -12.72 -3.65
CA ARG A 59 12.19 -12.24 -4.89
C ARG A 59 11.77 -13.40 -5.79
N GLU A 60 12.60 -14.44 -5.88
CA GLU A 60 12.34 -15.62 -6.71
C GLU A 60 11.15 -16.43 -6.19
N ALA A 61 11.06 -16.62 -4.87
CA ALA A 61 9.92 -17.31 -4.24
C ALA A 61 8.62 -16.54 -4.47
N HIS A 62 8.65 -15.21 -4.26
CA HIS A 62 7.54 -14.32 -4.54
C HIS A 62 7.12 -14.38 -6.02
N GLU A 63 8.06 -14.17 -6.93
CA GLU A 63 7.83 -14.18 -8.38
C GLU A 63 7.19 -15.49 -8.84
N ALA A 64 7.68 -16.64 -8.37
CA ALA A 64 7.13 -17.94 -8.73
C ALA A 64 5.65 -18.07 -8.32
N VAL A 65 5.31 -17.66 -7.09
CA VAL A 65 3.93 -17.70 -6.57
C VAL A 65 3.01 -16.75 -7.33
N ILE A 66 3.46 -15.51 -7.57
CA ILE A 66 2.67 -14.51 -8.29
C ILE A 66 2.42 -14.92 -9.73
N ARG A 67 3.47 -15.32 -10.48
CA ARG A 67 3.33 -15.76 -11.88
C ARG A 67 2.38 -16.94 -12.01
N ARG A 68 2.51 -17.93 -11.13
CA ARG A 68 1.61 -19.09 -11.06
C ARG A 68 0.16 -18.66 -10.86
N THR A 69 -0.09 -17.80 -9.87
CA THR A 69 -1.43 -17.35 -9.50
C THR A 69 -2.07 -16.50 -10.61
N VAL A 70 -1.32 -15.56 -11.19
CA VAL A 70 -1.77 -14.76 -12.35
C VAL A 70 -2.15 -15.66 -13.52
N ALA A 71 -1.36 -16.71 -13.80
CA ALA A 71 -1.67 -17.66 -14.86
C ALA A 71 -2.98 -18.43 -14.60
N GLU A 72 -3.24 -18.87 -13.37
CA GLU A 72 -4.51 -19.53 -13.02
C GLU A 72 -5.72 -18.60 -13.17
N ILE A 73 -5.61 -17.35 -12.72
CA ILE A 73 -6.67 -16.35 -12.88
C ILE A 73 -6.94 -16.10 -14.36
N ARG A 74 -5.90 -15.86 -15.17
CA ARG A 74 -6.05 -15.56 -16.60
C ARG A 74 -6.56 -16.73 -17.42
N ARG A 75 -6.32 -17.98 -17.02
CA ARG A 75 -6.96 -19.15 -17.64
C ARG A 75 -8.47 -19.15 -17.45
N ALA A 76 -8.96 -18.67 -16.30
CA ALA A 76 -10.39 -18.57 -16.01
C ALA A 76 -11.02 -17.30 -16.61
N ASP A 77 -10.35 -16.16 -16.48
CA ASP A 77 -10.78 -14.86 -17.00
C ASP A 77 -9.57 -14.05 -17.50
N PRO A 78 -9.27 -14.06 -18.82
CA PRO A 78 -8.15 -13.33 -19.40
C PRO A 78 -8.23 -11.81 -19.26
N SER A 79 -9.42 -11.27 -18.98
CA SER A 79 -9.70 -9.83 -18.96
C SER A 79 -9.63 -9.20 -17.56
N ARG A 80 -9.56 -10.02 -16.50
CA ARG A 80 -9.56 -9.55 -15.12
C ARG A 80 -8.30 -8.71 -14.82
N PRO A 81 -8.44 -7.44 -14.39
CA PRO A 81 -7.32 -6.68 -13.87
C PRO A 81 -6.82 -7.29 -12.57
N ILE A 82 -5.50 -7.35 -12.44
CA ILE A 82 -4.81 -7.90 -11.28
C ILE A 82 -3.83 -6.84 -10.77
N ALA A 83 -3.81 -6.63 -9.46
CA ALA A 83 -2.82 -5.86 -8.74
C ALA A 83 -1.92 -6.80 -7.93
N ILE A 84 -0.67 -6.38 -7.73
CA ILE A 84 0.29 -7.04 -6.85
C ILE A 84 0.96 -5.98 -5.98
N ASP A 85 1.04 -6.25 -4.69
CA ASP A 85 1.70 -5.38 -3.74
C ASP A 85 3.22 -5.48 -3.81
N GLY A 86 3.89 -4.34 -3.59
CA GLY A 86 5.33 -4.29 -3.40
C GLY A 86 5.84 -5.19 -2.27
N LEU A 87 7.11 -5.55 -2.32
CA LEU A 87 7.74 -6.33 -1.25
C LEU A 87 7.99 -5.44 -0.02
N ASP A 88 8.39 -6.05 1.09
CA ASP A 88 8.80 -5.34 2.31
C ASP A 88 7.72 -4.38 2.82
N GLY A 89 6.51 -4.92 3.00
CA GLY A 89 5.37 -4.11 3.44
C GLY A 89 4.86 -3.17 2.35
N GLY A 90 4.96 -3.55 1.06
CA GLY A 90 4.51 -2.70 -0.05
C GLY A 90 5.47 -1.57 -0.44
N HIS A 91 6.67 -1.50 0.16
CA HIS A 91 7.62 -0.40 -0.07
C HIS A 91 8.57 -0.64 -1.26
N LEU A 92 8.90 -1.88 -1.58
CA LEU A 92 9.88 -2.21 -2.62
C LEU A 92 9.22 -2.57 -3.96
N ALA A 93 9.64 -1.88 -5.01
CA ALA A 93 9.26 -2.18 -6.39
C ALA A 93 9.80 -3.54 -6.87
N MET A 94 9.16 -4.07 -7.91
CA MET A 94 9.36 -5.44 -8.42
C MET A 94 9.67 -5.47 -9.93
N PRO A 95 10.83 -4.96 -10.38
CA PRO A 95 11.21 -4.97 -11.81
C PRO A 95 11.20 -6.36 -12.44
N GLU A 96 11.44 -7.41 -11.67
CA GLU A 96 11.35 -8.81 -12.11
C GLU A 96 9.93 -9.23 -12.54
N LEU A 97 8.89 -8.46 -12.20
CA LEU A 97 7.48 -8.70 -12.56
C LEU A 97 6.91 -7.63 -13.52
N ALA A 98 7.76 -6.78 -14.11
CA ALA A 98 7.32 -5.70 -15.00
C ALA A 98 6.64 -6.23 -16.29
N ASP A 99 6.99 -7.43 -16.74
CA ASP A 99 6.43 -8.07 -17.94
C ASP A 99 5.01 -8.63 -17.73
N LEU A 100 4.57 -8.82 -16.49
CA LEU A 100 3.33 -9.53 -16.18
C LEU A 100 2.06 -8.80 -16.60
N ARG A 101 2.13 -7.52 -16.99
CA ARG A 101 0.97 -6.68 -17.32
C ARG A 101 -0.08 -6.68 -16.20
N VAL A 102 0.38 -6.41 -14.98
CA VAL A 102 -0.43 -6.25 -13.77
C VAL A 102 -0.18 -4.86 -13.20
N ILE A 103 -1.06 -4.39 -12.32
CA ILE A 103 -0.88 -3.13 -11.60
C ILE A 103 0.11 -3.40 -10.46
N HIS A 104 1.15 -2.59 -10.34
CA HIS A 104 2.07 -2.64 -9.20
C HIS A 104 1.56 -1.66 -8.14
N SER A 105 1.24 -2.19 -6.97
CA SER A 105 0.60 -1.48 -5.86
C SER A 105 1.64 -1.12 -4.80
N GLY A 106 1.93 0.18 -4.69
CA GLY A 106 2.84 0.73 -3.68
C GLY A 106 2.11 1.15 -2.40
N ARG A 107 2.88 1.65 -1.43
CA ARG A 107 2.39 2.19 -0.16
C ARG A 107 2.88 3.60 0.10
N GLY A 108 2.04 4.39 0.77
CA GLY A 108 2.34 5.75 1.20
C GLY A 108 2.43 5.90 2.71
N TYR A 109 3.23 5.07 3.37
CA TYR A 109 3.44 5.15 4.82
C TYR A 109 4.81 5.72 5.21
N GLN A 110 5.75 5.88 4.30
CA GLN A 110 7.07 6.43 4.67
C GLN A 110 7.01 7.96 4.90
N PRO A 111 7.75 8.50 5.88
CA PRO A 111 8.44 7.75 6.94
C PRO A 111 7.47 7.14 7.97
N MET A 112 7.71 5.88 8.34
CA MET A 112 6.88 5.18 9.33
C MET A 112 6.81 5.91 10.68
N SER A 113 7.83 6.69 11.04
CA SER A 113 7.81 7.51 12.26
C SER A 113 6.72 8.59 12.28
N VAL A 114 6.24 9.04 11.12
CA VAL A 114 5.15 10.01 10.99
C VAL A 114 3.81 9.32 10.83
N SER A 115 3.74 8.31 9.96
CA SER A 115 2.47 7.64 9.64
C SER A 115 1.98 6.69 10.74
N HIS A 116 2.90 6.09 11.52
CA HIS A 116 2.61 5.03 12.49
C HIS A 116 3.07 5.38 13.91
N TYR A 117 3.25 6.66 14.23
CA TYR A 117 3.56 7.09 15.59
C TYR A 117 2.55 6.49 16.58
N ARG A 118 3.04 5.74 17.57
CA ARG A 118 2.24 5.00 18.58
C ARG A 118 1.27 3.94 18.03
N ALA A 119 1.48 3.42 16.84
CA ALA A 119 0.73 2.27 16.32
C ALA A 119 1.14 0.97 17.04
N SER A 120 0.31 0.48 17.97
CA SER A 120 0.67 -0.65 18.87
C SER A 120 0.91 -1.99 18.19
N TRP A 121 0.48 -2.15 16.94
CA TRP A 121 0.74 -3.33 16.13
C TRP A 121 2.09 -3.28 15.40
N TRP A 122 2.76 -2.12 15.41
CA TRP A 122 4.06 -1.92 14.78
C TRP A 122 5.15 -1.84 15.87
N PRO A 123 6.00 -2.86 16.03
CA PRO A 123 6.91 -2.96 17.18
C PRO A 123 7.78 -1.72 17.42
N GLU A 124 8.28 -1.12 16.36
CA GLU A 124 9.20 0.02 16.41
C GLU A 124 8.56 1.31 16.95
N HIS A 125 7.23 1.34 17.12
CA HIS A 125 6.51 2.50 17.65
C HIS A 125 6.96 2.94 19.06
N GLU A 126 7.49 2.04 19.90
CA GLU A 126 7.76 2.29 21.33
C GLU A 126 8.90 3.28 21.56
N HIS A 127 9.79 3.43 20.57
CA HIS A 127 11.03 4.20 20.72
C HIS A 127 11.01 5.51 19.94
N LEU A 128 9.87 5.85 19.33
CA LEU A 128 9.75 7.04 18.51
C LEU A 128 9.61 8.32 19.36
N PRO A 129 10.34 9.39 19.02
CA PRO A 129 10.06 10.71 19.57
C PRO A 129 8.69 11.21 19.06
N GLU A 130 8.20 12.30 19.64
CA GLU A 130 7.05 13.01 19.07
C GLU A 130 7.33 13.35 17.60
N PRO A 131 6.39 13.08 16.68
CA PRO A 131 6.67 13.16 15.26
C PRO A 131 6.77 14.61 14.80
N GLU A 132 7.79 14.87 13.99
CA GLU A 132 7.94 16.10 13.23
C GLU A 132 7.87 15.79 11.73
N TYR A 133 7.70 16.81 10.91
CA TYR A 133 7.87 16.67 9.47
C TYR A 133 8.25 18.03 8.86
N PRO A 134 9.36 18.11 8.09
CA PRO A 134 10.29 17.03 7.75
C PRO A 134 11.08 16.50 8.97
N VAL A 135 11.58 15.25 8.91
CA VAL A 135 12.13 14.52 10.09
C VAL A 135 13.37 13.71 9.77
N ASP A 136 14.28 13.55 10.74
CA ASP A 136 15.37 12.58 10.66
C ASP A 136 14.94 11.26 11.27
N TYR A 137 14.90 10.20 10.47
CA TYR A 137 14.47 8.87 10.89
C TYR A 137 15.24 7.79 10.14
N ASP A 138 15.72 6.79 10.87
CA ASP A 138 16.47 5.65 10.34
C ASP A 138 17.68 6.07 9.46
N GLY A 139 18.46 7.03 9.97
CA GLY A 139 19.66 7.52 9.29
C GLY A 139 19.39 8.39 8.05
N ARG A 140 18.14 8.76 7.79
CA ARG A 140 17.74 9.58 6.63
C ARG A 140 16.89 10.78 7.04
N ARG A 141 17.16 11.93 6.41
CA ARG A 141 16.26 13.09 6.43
C ARG A 141 15.09 12.83 5.49
N TRP A 142 13.89 12.69 6.04
CA TRP A 142 12.64 12.53 5.32
C TRP A 142 11.97 13.88 5.11
N ASP A 143 12.08 14.37 3.88
CA ASP A 143 11.40 15.54 3.32
C ASP A 143 10.81 15.20 1.94
N ALA A 144 10.27 16.20 1.23
CA ALA A 144 9.73 16.03 -0.11
C ALA A 144 10.73 15.43 -1.12
N VAL A 145 12.03 15.71 -0.98
CA VAL A 145 13.08 15.19 -1.88
C VAL A 145 13.29 13.71 -1.58
N ALA A 146 13.44 13.35 -0.31
CA ALA A 146 13.59 11.97 0.11
C ALA A 146 12.38 11.09 -0.25
N LEU A 147 11.16 11.63 -0.15
CA LEU A 147 9.95 10.94 -0.61
C LEU A 147 9.99 10.71 -2.13
N ARG A 148 10.39 11.70 -2.93
CA ARG A 148 10.54 11.52 -4.39
C ARG A 148 11.57 10.45 -4.74
N GLU A 149 12.71 10.45 -4.04
CA GLU A 149 13.74 9.42 -4.19
C GLU A 149 13.23 8.02 -3.81
N PHE A 150 12.47 7.92 -2.71
CA PHE A 150 11.84 6.65 -2.29
C PHE A 150 10.95 6.07 -3.38
N TYR A 151 10.19 6.92 -4.09
CA TYR A 151 9.36 6.50 -5.21
C TYR A 151 10.10 6.34 -6.55
N GLN A 152 11.41 6.61 -6.63
CA GLN A 152 12.16 6.48 -7.90
C GLN A 152 12.00 5.09 -8.55
N PRO A 153 12.14 3.95 -7.86
CA PRO A 153 11.98 2.64 -8.49
C PRO A 153 10.57 2.39 -9.06
N TRP A 154 9.53 2.96 -8.41
CA TRP A 154 8.15 2.89 -8.88
C TRP A 154 7.93 3.77 -10.13
N ARG A 155 8.61 4.91 -10.21
CA ARG A 155 8.62 5.78 -11.40
C ARG A 155 9.35 5.14 -12.56
N ASP A 156 10.43 4.42 -12.31
CA ASP A 156 11.15 3.66 -13.34
C ASP A 156 10.25 2.59 -13.95
N LEU A 157 9.48 1.87 -13.12
CA LEU A 157 8.44 0.94 -13.58
C LEU A 157 7.36 1.63 -14.42
N ALA A 158 6.84 2.76 -13.93
CA ALA A 158 5.84 3.53 -14.66
C ALA A 158 6.37 4.02 -16.03
N GLY A 159 7.63 4.47 -16.07
CA GLY A 159 8.33 4.86 -17.30
C GLY A 159 8.54 3.70 -18.28
N ALA A 160 8.63 2.46 -17.77
CA ALA A 160 8.64 1.24 -18.56
C ALA A 160 7.23 0.77 -19.00
N GLY A 161 6.18 1.52 -18.68
CA GLY A 161 4.80 1.22 -19.05
C GLY A 161 4.04 0.32 -18.09
N VAL A 162 4.58 0.07 -16.89
CA VAL A 162 3.89 -0.69 -15.84
C VAL A 162 2.91 0.24 -15.11
N PRO A 163 1.61 -0.08 -15.02
CA PRO A 163 0.67 0.72 -14.25
C PRO A 163 1.03 0.68 -12.75
N VAL A 164 1.11 1.85 -12.12
CA VAL A 164 1.34 2.00 -10.67
C VAL A 164 0.13 2.63 -10.00
N HIS A 165 -0.23 2.12 -8.83
CA HIS A 165 -1.26 2.65 -7.94
C HIS A 165 -0.74 2.62 -6.50
N ILE A 166 -1.15 3.57 -5.66
CA ILE A 166 -0.85 3.54 -4.23
C ILE A 166 -2.03 2.88 -3.51
N GLY A 167 -1.91 1.57 -3.28
CA GLY A 167 -2.97 0.73 -2.71
C GLY A 167 -3.40 1.18 -1.33
N GLU A 168 -2.45 1.66 -0.53
CA GLU A 168 -2.74 2.25 0.77
C GLU A 168 -1.78 3.38 1.09
N PHE A 169 -2.30 4.36 1.82
CA PHE A 169 -1.51 5.37 2.50
C PHE A 169 -2.35 5.96 3.64
N GLY A 170 -1.69 6.70 4.53
CA GLY A 170 -2.38 7.42 5.59
C GLY A 170 -1.49 7.71 6.79
N CYS A 171 -2.05 8.40 7.77
CA CYS A 171 -1.36 8.77 9.00
C CYS A 171 -2.26 8.53 10.20
N TYR A 172 -1.76 7.78 11.17
CA TYR A 172 -2.46 7.36 12.36
C TYR A 172 -2.86 8.54 13.27
N ASP A 173 -3.76 8.30 14.22
CA ASP A 173 -4.43 9.36 14.96
C ASP A 173 -3.63 9.98 16.10
N TYR A 174 -2.41 9.51 16.38
CA TYR A 174 -1.54 10.09 17.42
C TYR A 174 -0.59 11.16 16.89
N THR A 175 -0.37 11.26 15.58
CA THR A 175 0.47 12.30 14.98
C THR A 175 -0.27 13.65 15.00
N PRO A 176 0.36 14.77 15.42
CA PRO A 176 -0.24 16.09 15.34
C PRO A 176 -0.72 16.41 13.92
N ASP A 177 -1.91 17.01 13.80
CA ASP A 177 -2.54 17.21 12.48
C ASP A 177 -1.70 18.14 11.59
N ASP A 178 -1.05 19.16 12.14
CA ASP A 178 -0.21 20.06 11.35
C ASP A 178 0.99 19.34 10.73
N VAL A 179 1.58 18.37 11.44
CA VAL A 179 2.66 17.50 10.96
C VAL A 179 2.13 16.59 9.85
N ALA A 180 1.01 15.91 10.09
CA ALA A 180 0.38 15.03 9.11
C ALA A 180 0.00 15.78 7.82
N GLN A 181 -0.54 17.00 7.93
CA GLN A 181 -0.98 17.80 6.78
C GLN A 181 0.20 18.26 5.91
N ARG A 182 1.35 18.60 6.50
CA ARG A 182 2.58 18.91 5.74
C ARG A 182 3.08 17.67 4.99
N TRP A 183 3.11 16.53 5.66
CA TRP A 183 3.51 15.25 5.06
C TRP A 183 2.56 14.82 3.94
N PHE A 184 1.24 14.86 4.17
CA PHE A 184 0.24 14.56 3.14
C PHE A 184 0.37 15.49 1.93
N THR A 185 0.68 16.77 2.14
CA THR A 185 0.86 17.73 1.04
C THR A 185 2.00 17.31 0.11
N ASP A 186 3.15 16.94 0.67
CA ASP A 186 4.28 16.46 -0.15
C ASP A 186 3.96 15.13 -0.83
N LEU A 187 3.38 14.18 -0.09
CA LEU A 187 3.05 12.85 -0.57
C LEU A 187 2.04 12.89 -1.72
N LEU A 188 0.92 13.59 -1.53
CA LEU A 188 -0.13 13.74 -2.56
C LEU A 188 0.36 14.59 -3.74
N GLY A 189 1.26 15.54 -3.50
CA GLY A 189 1.97 16.28 -4.55
C GLY A 189 2.74 15.36 -5.49
N ILE A 190 3.46 14.38 -4.93
CA ILE A 190 4.17 13.36 -5.72
C ILE A 190 3.18 12.50 -6.50
N PHE A 191 2.12 12.00 -5.85
CA PHE A 191 1.13 11.15 -6.52
C PHE A 191 0.47 11.86 -7.70
N ALA A 192 0.13 13.14 -7.54
CA ALA A 192 -0.43 13.95 -8.62
C ALA A 192 0.58 14.17 -9.76
N GLN A 193 1.85 14.47 -9.44
CA GLN A 193 2.91 14.64 -10.44
C GLN A 193 3.14 13.39 -11.28
N GLU A 194 3.15 12.22 -10.64
CA GLU A 194 3.36 10.93 -11.29
C GLU A 194 2.07 10.33 -11.90
N ARG A 195 0.93 11.03 -11.72
CA ARG A 195 -0.40 10.62 -12.17
C ARG A 195 -0.85 9.27 -11.61
N TRP A 196 -0.53 9.01 -10.34
CA TRP A 196 -0.91 7.79 -9.64
C TRP A 196 -2.24 7.95 -8.91
N GLY A 197 -3.12 6.95 -9.06
CA GLY A 197 -4.27 6.79 -8.18
C GLY A 197 -3.82 6.36 -6.79
N TYR A 198 -4.64 6.66 -5.78
CA TYR A 198 -4.38 6.32 -4.39
C TYR A 198 -5.66 5.96 -3.65
N ALA A 199 -5.54 5.09 -2.64
CA ALA A 199 -6.60 4.77 -1.71
C ALA A 199 -6.14 5.00 -0.26
N LEU A 200 -6.85 5.86 0.47
CA LEU A 200 -6.58 6.08 1.90
C LEU A 200 -6.98 4.81 2.65
N TRP A 201 -6.16 4.39 3.62
CA TRP A 201 -6.34 3.12 4.33
C TRP A 201 -7.75 2.95 4.91
N GLU A 202 -8.31 4.03 5.43
CA GLU A 202 -9.67 4.05 5.97
C GLU A 202 -10.48 5.19 5.37
N PHE A 203 -11.79 4.98 5.25
CA PHE A 203 -12.72 6.10 5.10
C PHE A 203 -13.03 6.71 6.48
N ALA A 204 -13.51 5.85 7.38
CA ALA A 204 -13.82 6.17 8.77
C ALA A 204 -12.95 5.31 9.70
N GLY A 205 -12.19 5.97 10.58
CA GLY A 205 -11.22 5.33 11.45
C GLY A 205 -10.02 6.25 11.71
N ALA A 206 -9.00 5.71 12.37
CA ALA A 206 -7.83 6.46 12.82
C ALA A 206 -6.93 6.98 11.67
N PHE A 207 -6.94 6.32 10.50
CA PHE A 207 -6.24 6.75 9.29
C PHE A 207 -7.15 7.51 8.32
N GLY A 208 -8.45 7.55 8.59
CA GLY A 208 -9.45 8.04 7.64
C GLY A 208 -9.60 9.56 7.59
N VAL A 209 -10.58 9.99 6.81
CA VAL A 209 -11.07 11.39 6.77
C VAL A 209 -12.21 11.62 7.75
N VAL A 210 -12.83 10.53 8.23
CA VAL A 210 -13.90 10.55 9.23
C VAL A 210 -13.40 9.93 10.53
N GLY A 211 -13.59 10.64 11.64
CA GLY A 211 -13.47 10.04 12.97
C GLY A 211 -12.06 9.73 13.49
N HIS A 212 -11.00 10.14 12.79
CA HIS A 212 -9.65 10.15 13.38
C HIS A 212 -9.54 11.19 14.49
N ARG A 213 -8.47 11.12 15.30
CA ARG A 213 -8.29 11.91 16.52
C ARG A 213 -6.94 12.64 16.60
N ARG A 214 -6.32 12.89 15.44
CA ARG A 214 -5.06 13.65 15.34
C ARG A 214 -5.14 14.95 16.15
N PRO A 215 -4.21 15.19 17.09
CA PRO A 215 -4.22 16.41 17.90
C PRO A 215 -4.22 17.67 17.02
N GLY A 216 -5.17 18.57 17.24
CA GLY A 216 -5.31 19.81 16.49
C GLY A 216 -6.14 19.71 15.21
N ALA A 217 -6.58 18.51 14.79
CA ALA A 217 -7.48 18.34 13.66
C ALA A 217 -8.83 19.03 13.91
N ARG A 218 -9.47 19.51 12.84
CA ARG A 218 -10.77 20.18 12.88
C ARG A 218 -11.75 19.43 12.00
N PHE A 219 -12.95 19.21 12.53
CA PHE A 219 -13.99 18.44 11.86
C PHE A 219 -15.22 19.29 11.60
N GLU A 220 -15.87 19.06 10.46
CA GLU A 220 -17.16 19.62 10.12
C GLU A 220 -18.17 18.51 9.81
N SER A 221 -19.44 18.77 10.07
CA SER A 221 -20.50 17.85 9.65
C SER A 221 -20.76 18.00 8.15
N ARG A 222 -20.59 16.91 7.39
CA ARG A 222 -20.85 16.82 5.95
C ARG A 222 -21.60 15.52 5.67
N ASP A 223 -22.79 15.62 5.07
CA ASP A 223 -23.61 14.47 4.66
C ASP A 223 -23.81 13.40 5.76
N GLY A 224 -23.94 13.84 7.02
CA GLY A 224 -24.13 12.98 8.19
C GLY A 224 -22.84 12.47 8.85
N TRP A 225 -21.66 12.88 8.38
CA TRP A 225 -20.36 12.46 8.91
C TRP A 225 -19.58 13.63 9.50
N MET A 226 -18.75 13.37 10.51
CA MET A 226 -17.75 14.33 11.02
C MET A 226 -16.45 14.16 10.24
N VAL A 227 -16.18 15.09 9.33
CA VAL A 227 -15.11 15.00 8.34
C VAL A 227 -13.99 16.01 8.65
N ASP A 228 -12.74 15.57 8.61
CA ASP A 228 -11.59 16.48 8.48
C ASP A 228 -11.59 17.06 7.07
N VAL A 229 -12.14 18.27 6.97
CA VAL A 229 -12.33 18.96 5.70
C VAL A 229 -11.01 19.30 5.04
N ARG A 230 -9.96 19.59 5.82
CA ARG A 230 -8.64 19.92 5.27
C ARG A 230 -8.04 18.72 4.56
N LEU A 231 -8.10 17.54 5.19
CA LEU A 231 -7.63 16.31 4.56
C LEU A 231 -8.49 15.97 3.34
N LEU A 232 -9.83 16.06 3.45
CA LEU A 232 -10.72 15.80 2.31
C LEU A 232 -10.43 16.72 1.12
N GLU A 233 -10.23 18.01 1.36
CA GLU A 233 -9.92 18.99 0.31
C GLU A 233 -8.56 18.70 -0.33
N LEU A 234 -7.55 18.34 0.47
CA LEU A 234 -6.24 17.96 -0.03
C LEU A 234 -6.31 16.74 -0.95
N LEU A 235 -7.08 15.71 -0.57
CA LEU A 235 -7.35 14.51 -1.39
C LEU A 235 -8.16 14.80 -2.66
N ARG A 236 -8.94 15.88 -2.69
CA ARG A 236 -9.69 16.29 -3.88
C ARG A 236 -8.83 17.11 -4.83
N ALA A 237 -7.96 17.95 -4.29
CA ALA A 237 -7.08 18.84 -5.05
C ALA A 237 -6.00 18.07 -5.83
N HIS A 238 -5.61 16.88 -5.37
CA HIS A 238 -4.54 16.06 -5.96
C HIS A 238 -5.04 14.89 -6.82
N ARG A 239 -6.21 15.02 -7.46
CA ARG A 239 -6.71 14.05 -8.45
C ARG A 239 -6.38 14.56 -9.85
N VAL A 240 -5.98 13.67 -10.76
CA VAL A 240 -5.43 13.99 -12.10
C VAL A 240 -5.93 13.07 -13.21
#